data_AF-A0A2V9KJ43-F1
#
_entry.id   AF-A0A2V9KJ43-F1
#
_cell.length_a   1.000
_cell.length_b   1.000
_cell.length_c   1.000
_cell.angle_alpha   90.00
_cell.angle_beta   90.00
_cell.angle_gamma   90.00
#
_symmetry.space_group_name_H-M   'P 1'
#
loop_
_entity.id
_entity.type
_entity.pdbx_description
1 polymer ?
#
loop_
_entity_poly.entity_id
_entity_poly.type
_entity_poly.pdbx_seq_one_letter_code
_entity_poly.pdbx_strand_id
1 'polypeptide(L)'
;MAFLVEYRDGLRASVILIPVIRDFNCAARVRGEAKIPSFLAYIPWENSNNFSCLVYYAERFFETGRPDYPIERTLLASGMLDFLMRSRAQGHRRIETPQLDVSYQAPNRSPFCAGAGS
;
A
#
# COMPACT_ATOMS: atom_id res chain seq x y z
N MET A 1 -0.10 10.61 14.33
CA MET A 1 -1.17 10.91 13.35
C MET A 1 -1.87 9.62 13.01
N ALA A 2 -3.19 9.62 12.84
CA ALA A 2 -3.94 8.42 12.47
C ALA A 2 -4.87 8.71 11.28
N PHE A 3 -4.90 7.78 10.34
CA PHE A 3 -5.84 7.76 9.23
C PHE A 3 -6.73 6.53 9.35
N LEU A 4 -8.03 6.70 9.12
CA LEU A 4 -9.02 5.64 9.18
C LEU A 4 -9.67 5.50 7.81
N VAL A 5 -9.80 4.26 7.33
CA VAL A 5 -10.32 3.92 6.01
C VAL A 5 -11.32 2.79 6.16
N GLU A 6 -12.45 2.91 5.49
CA GLU A 6 -13.44 1.84 5.32
C GLU A 6 -13.54 1.53 3.83
N TYR A 7 -13.23 0.29 3.46
CA TYR A 7 -13.33 -0.23 2.11
C TYR A 7 -14.75 -0.71 1.84
N ARG A 8 -15.13 -0.75 0.55
CA ARG A 8 -16.47 -1.12 0.10
C ARG A 8 -16.84 -2.58 0.42
N ASP A 9 -15.83 -3.45 0.55
CA ASP A 9 -15.98 -4.85 0.97
C ASP A 9 -16.14 -5.02 2.50
N GLY A 10 -16.17 -3.92 3.24
CA GLY A 10 -16.27 -3.91 4.70
C GLY A 10 -14.95 -4.06 5.44
N LEU A 11 -13.81 -4.15 4.74
CA LEU A 11 -12.50 -4.07 5.38
C LEU A 11 -12.33 -2.68 6.01
N ARG A 12 -11.84 -2.65 7.25
CA ARG A 12 -11.48 -1.41 7.96
C ARG A 12 -9.99 -1.40 8.19
N ALA A 13 -9.34 -0.31 7.81
CA ALA A 13 -7.90 -0.13 7.97
C ALA A 13 -7.61 1.16 8.74
N SER A 14 -6.50 1.12 9.47
CA SER A 14 -5.94 2.29 10.14
C SER A 14 -4.45 2.38 9.86
N VAL A 15 -3.98 3.57 9.47
CA VAL A 15 -2.55 3.87 9.37
C VAL A 15 -2.20 4.82 10.50
N ILE A 16 -1.27 4.41 11.35
CA ILE A 16 -0.85 5.20 12.52
C ILE A 16 0.62 5.54 12.36
N LEU A 17 0.90 6.84 12.28
CA LEU A 17 2.26 7.37 12.30
C LEU A 17 2.60 7.81 13.72
N ILE A 18 3.53 7.11 14.34
CA ILE A 18 4.04 7.36 15.68
C ILE A 18 5.53 7.75 15.56
N PRO A 19 5.94 8.97 15.97
CA PRO A 19 7.30 9.47 15.71
C PRO A 19 8.44 8.59 16.25
N VAL A 20 8.20 7.84 17.32
CA VAL A 20 9.22 6.97 17.94
C VAL A 20 9.34 5.61 17.26
N ILE A 21 8.36 5.23 16.44
CA ILE A 21 8.40 3.98 15.67
C ILE A 21 9.13 4.26 14.37
N ARG A 22 10.26 3.57 14.17
CA ARG A 22 11.11 3.71 12.96
C ARG A 22 10.90 2.58 11.95
N ASP A 23 9.90 1.74 12.19
CA ASP A 23 9.63 0.50 11.47
C ASP A 23 8.22 0.50 10.85
N PHE A 24 8.03 -0.30 9.80
CA PHE A 24 6.73 -0.53 9.20
C PHE A 24 6.08 -1.79 9.77
N ASN A 25 5.14 -1.63 10.68
CA ASN A 25 4.47 -2.75 11.32
C ASN A 25 3.05 -2.90 10.77
N CYS A 26 2.63 -4.14 10.55
CA CYS A 26 1.27 -4.48 10.14
C CYS A 26 0.69 -5.53 11.07
N ALA A 27 -0.59 -5.39 11.38
CA ALA A 27 -1.39 -6.41 12.04
C ALA A 27 -2.79 -6.41 11.41
N ALA A 28 -3.35 -7.59 11.21
CA ALA A 28 -4.67 -7.75 10.62
C ALA A 28 -5.54 -8.65 11.48
N ARG A 29 -6.80 -8.25 11.69
CA ARG A 29 -7.81 -9.16 12.23
C ARG A 29 -8.50 -9.85 11.07
N VAL A 30 -8.41 -11.18 11.02
CA VAL A 30 -9.03 -11.99 9.97
C VAL A 30 -10.25 -12.71 10.57
N ARG A 31 -11.37 -12.71 9.84
CA ARG A 31 -12.59 -13.38 10.29
C ARG A 31 -12.33 -14.89 10.40
N GLY A 32 -12.68 -15.47 11.54
CA GLY A 32 -12.46 -16.89 11.81
C GLY A 32 -11.07 -17.22 12.36
N GLU A 33 -10.14 -16.26 12.38
CA GLU A 33 -8.81 -16.46 12.96
C GLU A 33 -8.78 -15.96 14.41
N ALA A 34 -8.45 -16.86 15.33
CA ALA A 34 -8.29 -16.51 16.75
C ALA A 34 -7.02 -15.71 16.99
N LYS A 35 -5.93 -16.04 16.27
CA LYS A 35 -4.65 -15.35 16.36
C LYS A 35 -4.65 -14.16 15.40
N ILE A 36 -4.15 -13.01 15.87
CA ILE A 36 -3.94 -11.83 15.02
C ILE A 36 -2.61 -12.03 14.27
N PRO A 37 -2.61 -12.24 12.94
CA PRO A 37 -1.38 -12.16 12.16
C PRO A 37 -0.80 -10.75 12.25
N SER A 38 0.50 -10.69 12.55
CA SER A 38 1.27 -9.46 12.56
C SER A 38 2.67 -9.71 11.99
N PHE A 39 3.23 -8.68 11.36
CA PHE A 39 4.56 -8.74 10.78
C PHE A 39 5.21 -7.36 10.73
N LEU A 40 6.54 -7.37 10.76
CA LEU A 40 7.39 -6.24 10.40
C LEU A 40 7.63 -6.29 8.89
N ALA A 41 7.21 -5.26 8.17
CA ALA A 41 7.63 -5.03 6.79
C ALA A 41 9.04 -4.45 6.79
N TYR A 42 10.03 -5.33 6.94
CA TYR A 42 11.43 -4.98 7.02
C TYR A 42 11.92 -4.40 5.68
N ILE A 43 12.54 -3.22 5.74
CA ILE A 43 13.25 -2.63 4.62
C ILE A 43 14.76 -2.78 4.90
N PRO A 44 15.47 -3.64 4.15
CA PRO A 44 16.89 -3.86 4.37
C PRO A 44 17.67 -2.59 4.06
N TRP A 45 18.38 -2.05 5.05
CA TRP A 45 19.27 -0.89 4.87
C TRP A 45 20.62 -1.32 4.28
N GLU A 46 20.98 -2.59 4.50
CA GLU A 46 22.15 -3.28 3.97
C GLU A 46 22.07 -3.50 2.45
N ASN A 47 20.89 -3.33 1.86
CA ASN A 47 20.69 -3.42 0.42
C ASN A 47 20.23 -2.07 -0.10
N SER A 48 21.18 -1.25 -0.55
CA SER A 48 20.95 0.12 -1.06
C SER A 48 20.23 0.16 -2.42
N ASN A 49 19.67 -0.97 -2.87
CA ASN A 49 19.04 -1.10 -4.15
C ASN A 49 17.55 -0.71 -4.18
N ASN A 50 17.24 0.46 -3.61
CA ASN A 50 15.86 0.94 -3.45
C ASN A 50 15.14 1.17 -4.80
N PHE A 51 15.89 1.37 -5.89
CA PHE A 51 15.35 1.76 -7.18
C PHE A 51 15.51 0.72 -8.30
N SER A 52 16.36 -0.31 -8.20
CA SER A 52 16.49 -1.24 -9.35
C SER A 52 15.20 -1.99 -9.65
N CYS A 53 14.38 -2.33 -8.65
CA CYS A 53 13.06 -2.90 -8.94
C CYS A 53 12.22 -1.95 -9.79
N LEU A 54 12.21 -0.67 -9.43
CA LEU A 54 11.45 0.34 -10.16
C LEU A 54 11.94 0.45 -11.61
N VAL A 55 13.26 0.50 -11.80
CA VAL A 55 13.88 0.56 -13.14
C VAL A 55 13.57 -0.72 -13.94
N TYR A 56 13.75 -1.90 -13.35
CA TYR A 56 13.47 -3.19 -13.98
C TYR A 56 12.03 -3.28 -14.50
N TYR A 57 11.04 -2.93 -13.67
CA TYR A 57 9.63 -2.95 -14.10
C TYR A 57 9.30 -1.84 -15.11
N ALA A 58 10.02 -0.70 -15.07
CA ALA A 58 9.86 0.34 -16.09
C ALA A 58 10.42 -0.12 -17.45
N GLU A 59 11.58 -0.75 -17.49
CA GLU A 59 12.17 -1.32 -18.71
C GLU A 59 11.25 -2.37 -19.32
N ARG A 60 10.75 -3.32 -18.52
CA ARG A 60 9.78 -4.32 -18.97
C ARG A 60 8.50 -3.71 -19.53
N PHE A 61 8.00 -2.64 -18.90
CA PHE A 61 6.86 -1.90 -19.42
C PHE A 61 7.16 -1.31 -20.80
N PHE A 62 8.33 -0.69 -20.98
CA PHE A 62 8.74 -0.14 -22.28
C PHE A 62 8.93 -1.23 -23.35
N GLU A 63 9.51 -2.38 -22.99
CA GLU A 63 9.72 -3.50 -23.92
C GLU A 63 8.42 -4.17 -24.34
N THR A 64 7.48 -4.37 -23.41
CA THR A 64 6.27 -5.18 -23.65
C THR A 64 5.03 -4.35 -23.95
N GLY A 65 5.05 -3.05 -23.63
CA GLY A 65 3.87 -2.17 -23.67
C GLY A 65 2.78 -2.54 -22.66
N ARG A 66 3.06 -3.44 -21.69
CA ARG A 66 2.08 -3.96 -20.72
C ARG A 66 2.55 -3.67 -19.29
N PRO A 67 1.72 -3.05 -18.44
CA PRO A 67 2.11 -2.76 -17.07
C PRO A 67 2.24 -4.06 -16.24
N ASP A 68 3.33 -4.21 -15.49
CA ASP A 68 3.55 -5.38 -14.61
C ASP A 68 2.73 -5.32 -13.30
N TYR A 69 2.03 -4.20 -13.04
CA TYR A 69 1.20 -4.02 -11.85
C TYR A 69 -0.18 -3.46 -12.21
N PRO A 70 -1.22 -3.74 -11.40
CA PRO A 70 -2.56 -3.20 -11.62
C PRO A 70 -2.56 -1.69 -11.38
N ILE A 71 -2.79 -0.89 -12.44
CA ILE A 71 -2.76 0.58 -12.36
C ILE A 71 -3.86 1.14 -11.44
N GLU A 72 -4.95 0.42 -11.31
CA GLU A 72 -6.05 0.66 -10.38
C GLU A 72 -5.58 0.78 -8.94
N ARG A 73 -4.55 0.00 -8.56
CA ARG A 73 -3.93 0.08 -7.23
C ARG A 73 -3.28 1.44 -7.00
N THR A 74 -2.68 2.04 -8.03
CA THR A 74 -2.08 3.38 -7.95
C THR A 74 -3.17 4.43 -7.80
N LEU A 75 -4.27 4.33 -8.57
CA LEU A 75 -5.42 5.22 -8.44
C LEU A 75 -6.03 5.15 -7.02
N LEU A 76 -6.27 3.93 -6.51
CA LEU A 76 -6.80 3.71 -5.17
C LEU A 76 -5.89 4.29 -4.08
N ALA A 77 -4.59 3.99 -4.11
CA ALA A 77 -3.66 4.43 -3.07
C ALA A 77 -3.47 5.97 -3.08
N SER A 78 -3.27 6.56 -4.25
CA SER A 78 -3.08 8.01 -4.39
C SER A 78 -4.36 8.80 -4.11
N GLY A 79 -5.50 8.33 -4.64
CA GLY A 79 -6.81 8.93 -4.37
C GLY A 79 -7.18 8.86 -2.90
N MET A 80 -6.99 7.70 -2.25
CA MET A 80 -7.23 7.55 -0.82
C MET A 80 -6.38 8.54 0.00
N LEU A 81 -5.09 8.69 -0.33
CA LEU A 81 -4.22 9.66 0.36
C LEU A 81 -4.72 11.10 0.19
N ASP A 82 -5.12 11.51 -1.02
CA ASP A 82 -5.70 12.83 -1.28
C ASP A 82 -6.95 13.09 -0.42
N PHE A 83 -7.91 12.15 -0.42
CA PHE A 83 -9.13 12.29 0.40
C PHE A 83 -8.84 12.29 1.90
N LEU A 84 -7.85 11.53 2.37
CA LEU A 84 -7.41 11.57 3.77
C LEU A 84 -6.81 12.94 4.14
N MET A 85 -6.01 13.54 3.26
CA MET A 85 -5.48 14.90 3.47
C MET A 85 -6.60 15.94 3.48
N ARG A 86 -7.55 15.85 2.55
CA ARG A 86 -8.72 16.74 2.52
C ARG A 86 -9.60 16.58 3.76
N SER A 87 -9.84 15.35 4.21
CA SER A 87 -10.56 15.05 5.45
C SER A 87 -9.89 15.73 6.64
N ARG A 88 -8.58 15.58 6.78
CA ARG A 88 -7.80 16.26 7.82
C ARG A 88 -7.91 17.77 7.74
N ALA A 89 -7.78 18.37 6.55
CA ALA A 89 -7.91 19.81 6.36
C ALA A 89 -9.33 20.33 6.70
N GLN A 90 -10.35 19.49 6.57
CA GLN A 90 -11.76 19.79 6.83
C GLN A 90 -12.22 19.34 8.22
N GLY A 91 -11.30 19.30 9.20
CA GLY A 91 -11.63 18.98 10.59
C GLY A 91 -11.90 17.50 10.85
N HIS A 92 -11.22 16.60 10.12
CA HIS A 92 -11.34 15.14 10.26
C HIS A 92 -12.72 14.57 9.90
N ARG A 93 -13.49 15.27 9.06
CA ARG A 93 -14.79 14.77 8.62
C ARG A 93 -14.66 13.53 7.74
N ARG A 94 -15.62 12.61 7.84
CA ARG A 94 -15.75 11.50 6.90
C ARG A 94 -16.04 12.05 5.49
N ILE A 95 -15.35 11.52 4.49
CA ILE A 95 -15.57 11.86 3.09
C ILE A 95 -15.88 10.57 2.36
N GLU A 96 -17.07 10.50 1.77
CA GLU A 96 -17.44 9.42 0.86
C GLU A 96 -16.71 9.57 -0.47
N THR A 97 -16.26 8.45 -1.02
CA THR A 97 -15.40 8.42 -2.20
C THR A 97 -15.99 7.54 -3.32
N PRO A 98 -17.18 7.86 -3.86
CA PRO A 98 -17.79 7.05 -4.93
C PRO A 98 -16.91 6.98 -6.19
N GLN A 99 -16.10 8.00 -6.46
CA GLN A 99 -15.11 7.99 -7.56
C GLN A 99 -13.94 7.01 -7.36
N LEU A 100 -13.78 6.42 -6.16
CA LEU A 100 -12.79 5.36 -5.90
C LEU A 100 -13.45 3.96 -5.90
N ASP A 101 -14.61 3.80 -6.55
CA ASP A 101 -15.23 2.50 -6.79
C ASP A 101 -14.48 1.73 -7.88
N VAL A 102 -13.29 1.26 -7.52
CA VAL A 102 -12.38 0.51 -8.39
C VAL A 102 -11.97 -0.75 -7.66
N SER A 103 -11.89 -1.86 -8.39
CA SER A 103 -11.39 -3.14 -7.90
C SER A 103 -10.19 -3.57 -8.72
N TYR A 104 -9.28 -4.33 -8.12
CA TYR A 104 -8.13 -4.88 -8.81
C TYR A 104 -7.77 -6.25 -8.23
N GLN A 105 -7.17 -7.10 -9.06
CA GLN A 105 -6.59 -8.35 -8.61
C GLN A 105 -5.12 -8.13 -8.29
N ALA A 106 -4.72 -8.39 -7.04
CA ALA A 106 -3.31 -8.37 -6.68
C ALA A 106 -2.56 -9.53 -7.40
N PRO A 107 -1.32 -9.32 -7.85
CA PRO A 107 -0.54 -10.38 -8.47
C PRO A 107 -0.23 -11.49 -7.45
N ASN A 108 -0.25 -12.75 -7.92
CA ASN A 108 0.05 -13.92 -7.06
C ASN A 108 1.51 -13.98 -6.61
N ARG A 109 2.41 -13.28 -7.30
CA ARG A 109 3.82 -13.18 -6.94
C ARG A 109 4.11 -11.81 -6.36
N SER A 110 4.90 -11.78 -5.29
CA SER A 110 5.41 -10.52 -4.75
C SER A 110 6.32 -9.85 -5.78
N PRO A 111 6.15 -8.54 -6.05
CA PRO A 111 7.07 -7.80 -6.90
C PRO A 111 8.39 -7.46 -6.16
N PHE A 112 8.56 -7.90 -4.91
CA PHE A 112 9.79 -7.75 -4.14
C PHE A 112 10.98 -8.35 -4.91
N CYS A 113 11.95 -7.52 -5.27
CA CYS A 113 13.23 -8.03 -5.75
C CYS A 113 14.08 -8.36 -4.53
N ALA A 114 14.27 -9.65 -4.28
CA ALA A 114 15.38 -10.09 -3.47
C ALA A 114 16.64 -9.62 -4.20
N GLY A 115 17.31 -8.58 -3.71
CA GLY A 115 18.52 -8.08 -4.33
C GLY A 115 19.59 -9.17 -4.32
N ALA A 116 19.61 -9.99 -5.37
CA ALA A 116 20.76 -10.79 -5.73
C ALA A 116 21.76 -9.78 -6.29
N GLY A 117 22.66 -9.31 -5.42
CA GLY A 117 23.79 -8.40 -5.69
C GLY A 117 23.75 -7.64 -7.01
N SER A 118 23.57 -6.32 -6.93
CA SER A 118 24.14 -5.42 -7.94
C SER A 118 25.61 -5.71 -8.17
#